data_AF-L8HKP0-F1
#
_entry.id   AF-L8HKP0-F1
#
_cell.length_a   1.000
_cell.length_b   1.000
_cell.length_c   1.000
_cell.angle_alpha   90.00
_cell.angle_beta   90.00
_cell.angle_gamma   90.00
#
_symmetry.space_group_name_H-M   'P 1'
#
loop_
_entity.id
_entity.type
_entity.pdbx_description
1 polymer ?
#
loop_
_entity_poly.entity_id
_entity_poly.type
_entity_poly.pdbx_seq_one_letter_code
_entity_poly.pdbx_strand_id
1 'polypeptide(L)'
;VEQDARAAIGPFVHHGLRWTDVFVGLSTCGRNMSAHRVLARALEGVPTGQAVTAELMAHPGYPSVPPLGGCGEGPDAFSCSLDRLHELRVLTAPALRAQLARDGVQLCTLEDLDGKRPGEGAASRAAREPFVEPSPP
;
A
#
# COMPACT_ATOMS: atom_id res chain seq x y z
N VAL A 1 5.01 8.55 -9.22
CA VAL A 1 4.59 7.50 -8.24
C VAL A 1 3.67 6.47 -8.87
N GLU A 2 2.43 6.81 -9.27
CA GLU A 2 1.49 5.80 -9.82
C GLU A 2 2.00 5.16 -11.11
N GLN A 3 2.65 5.95 -11.98
CA GLN A 3 3.28 5.45 -13.20
C GLN A 3 4.49 4.55 -12.89
N ASP A 4 5.31 4.92 -11.91
CA ASP A 4 6.47 4.14 -11.48
C ASP A 4 6.03 2.80 -10.86
N ALA A 5 4.94 2.81 -10.08
CA ALA A 5 4.34 1.61 -9.51
C ALA A 5 3.82 0.66 -10.61
N ARG A 6 3.19 1.18 -11.66
CA ARG A 6 2.77 0.38 -12.83
C ARG A 6 3.98 -0.19 -13.58
N ALA A 7 5.04 0.59 -13.74
CA ALA A 7 6.26 0.13 -14.40
C ALA A 7 6.96 -0.99 -13.61
N ALA A 8 6.84 -1.00 -12.28
CA ALA A 8 7.43 -2.03 -11.41
C ALA A 8 6.75 -3.41 -11.54
N ILE A 9 5.54 -3.50 -12.09
CA ILE A 9 4.82 -4.78 -12.26
C ILE A 9 5.62 -5.77 -13.13
N GLY A 10 6.23 -5.30 -14.22
CA GLY A 10 7.03 -6.15 -15.12
C GLY A 10 8.21 -6.82 -14.38
N PRO A 11 9.08 -6.03 -13.72
CA PRO A 11 10.11 -6.56 -12.83
C PRO A 11 9.59 -7.49 -11.74
N PHE A 12 8.47 -7.16 -11.09
CA PHE A 12 7.89 -8.02 -10.05
C PHE A 12 7.49 -9.39 -10.60
N VAL A 13 6.82 -9.43 -11.75
CA VAL A 13 6.49 -10.67 -12.45
C VAL A 13 7.75 -11.46 -12.80
N HIS A 14 8.76 -10.79 -13.35
CA HIS A 14 10.02 -11.43 -13.75
C HIS A 14 10.73 -12.12 -12.59
N HIS A 15 10.67 -11.52 -11.39
CA HIS A 15 11.31 -12.05 -10.18
C HIS A 15 10.37 -12.88 -9.28
N GLY A 16 9.12 -13.13 -9.70
CA GLY A 16 8.14 -13.88 -8.91
C GLY A 16 7.69 -13.15 -7.64
N LEU A 17 7.82 -11.82 -7.59
CA LEU A 17 7.32 -10.99 -6.50
C LEU A 17 5.81 -10.79 -6.65
N ARG A 18 5.10 -10.80 -5.53
CA ARG A 18 3.65 -10.51 -5.48
C ARG A 18 3.41 -9.01 -5.36
N TRP A 19 2.25 -8.55 -5.83
CA TRP A 19 1.84 -7.15 -5.74
C TRP A 19 0.33 -7.00 -5.58
N THR A 20 -0.09 -5.82 -5.13
CA THR A 20 -1.50 -5.40 -5.07
C THR A 20 -1.89 -4.55 -6.28
N ASP A 21 -3.18 -4.44 -6.59
CA ASP A 21 -3.64 -3.60 -7.70
C ASP A 21 -3.50 -2.10 -7.39
N VAL A 22 -3.64 -1.75 -6.11
CA VAL A 22 -3.62 -0.37 -5.62
C VAL A 22 -2.68 -0.27 -4.42
N PHE A 23 -1.87 0.80 -4.40
CA PHE A 23 -1.06 1.18 -3.25
C PHE A 23 -1.59 2.49 -2.66
N VAL A 24 -1.88 2.48 -1.35
CA VAL A 24 -2.36 3.63 -0.59
C VAL A 24 -1.34 3.91 0.52
N GLY A 25 -0.94 5.17 0.71
CA GLY A 25 -0.03 5.50 1.81
C GLY A 25 0.56 6.89 1.73
N LEU A 26 1.03 7.31 0.55
CA LEU A 26 1.67 8.62 0.40
C LEU A 26 0.72 9.78 0.68
N SER A 27 -0.53 9.70 0.22
CA SER A 27 -1.55 10.74 0.42
C SER A 27 -2.35 10.59 1.73
N THR A 28 -2.16 9.48 2.44
CA THR A 28 -2.90 9.14 3.68
C THR A 28 -2.00 9.11 4.91
N CYS A 29 -0.71 9.40 4.78
CA CYS A 29 0.25 9.36 5.88
C CYS A 29 -0.03 10.43 6.96
N GLY A 30 0.22 10.04 8.20
CA GLY A 30 0.16 10.88 9.38
C GLY A 30 -1.22 11.46 9.63
N ARG A 31 -1.28 12.75 9.95
CA ARG A 31 -2.54 13.48 10.19
C ARG A 31 -3.55 13.42 9.05
N ASN A 32 -3.12 13.04 7.84
CA ASN A 32 -4.02 12.90 6.70
C ASN A 32 -4.77 11.56 6.69
N MET A 33 -4.43 10.62 7.56
CA MET A 33 -5.10 9.33 7.64
C MET A 33 -6.52 9.49 8.21
N SER A 34 -7.49 8.92 7.51
CA SER A 34 -8.83 8.67 8.04
C SER A 34 -9.45 7.47 7.33
N ALA A 35 -10.41 6.79 7.95
CA ALA A 35 -11.08 5.65 7.34
C ALA A 35 -11.67 6.01 5.96
N HIS A 36 -12.35 7.15 5.88
CA HIS A 36 -12.90 7.66 4.63
C HIS A 36 -11.83 7.89 3.56
N ARG A 37 -10.71 8.54 3.92
CA ARG A 37 -9.64 8.85 2.94
C ARG A 37 -8.92 7.59 2.46
N VAL A 38 -8.62 6.65 3.36
CA VAL A 38 -8.01 5.37 3.00
C VAL A 38 -8.88 4.64 1.97
N LEU A 39 -10.19 4.54 2.24
CA LEU A 39 -11.12 3.86 1.34
C LEU A 39 -11.32 4.58 0.02
N ALA A 40 -11.49 5.91 0.07
CA ALA A 40 -11.63 6.71 -1.14
C ALA A 40 -10.41 6.54 -2.08
N ARG A 41 -9.20 6.44 -1.52
CA ARG A 41 -7.97 6.21 -2.30
C ARG A 41 -7.83 4.76 -2.78
N ALA A 42 -8.22 3.79 -1.96
CA ALA A 42 -8.18 2.38 -2.35
C ALA A 42 -9.12 2.05 -3.52
N LEU A 43 -10.24 2.78 -3.63
CA LEU A 43 -11.27 2.57 -4.66
C LEU A 43 -11.14 3.55 -5.83
N GLU A 44 -10.18 4.47 -5.80
CA GLU A 44 -10.03 5.49 -6.85
C GLU A 44 -9.67 4.83 -8.19
N GLY A 45 -10.54 5.01 -9.19
CA GLY A 45 -10.34 4.44 -10.52
C GLY A 45 -10.63 2.94 -10.63
N VAL A 46 -11.14 2.30 -9.57
CA VAL A 46 -11.56 0.89 -9.60
C VAL A 46 -12.94 0.78 -10.26
N PRO A 47 -13.10 0.00 -11.35
CA PRO A 47 -14.40 -0.21 -11.98
C PRO A 47 -15.40 -0.87 -11.03
N THR A 48 -16.65 -0.41 -11.04
CA THR A 48 -17.73 -1.00 -10.24
C THR A 48 -17.89 -2.48 -10.55
N GLY A 49 -17.90 -3.32 -9.52
CA GLY A 49 -18.09 -4.77 -9.64
C GLY A 49 -16.80 -5.57 -9.83
N GLN A 50 -15.64 -4.93 -9.90
CA GLN A 50 -14.35 -5.60 -9.90
C GLN A 50 -13.77 -5.68 -8.48
N ALA A 51 -13.45 -6.89 -8.04
CA ALA A 51 -12.65 -7.08 -6.83
C ALA A 51 -11.20 -6.70 -7.11
N VAL A 52 -10.62 -5.87 -6.23
CA VAL A 52 -9.21 -5.46 -6.30
C VAL A 52 -8.53 -5.70 -4.96
N THR A 53 -7.20 -5.82 -4.97
CA THR A 53 -6.39 -5.83 -3.76
C THR A 53 -5.71 -4.48 -3.58
N ALA A 54 -5.79 -3.92 -2.38
CA ALA A 54 -5.16 -2.66 -2.04
C ALA A 54 -4.19 -2.87 -0.86
N GLU A 55 -2.96 -2.36 -1.00
CA GLU A 55 -1.99 -2.28 0.08
C GLU A 55 -2.10 -0.90 0.76
N LEU A 56 -2.10 -0.88 2.09
CA LEU A 56 -2.03 0.35 2.88
C LEU A 56 -0.67 0.44 3.58
N MET A 57 0.19 1.35 3.14
CA MET A 57 1.36 1.76 3.89
C MET A 57 0.95 2.68 5.05
N ALA A 58 1.38 2.32 6.24
CA ALA A 58 1.18 3.04 7.47
C ALA A 58 2.35 2.78 8.43
N HIS A 59 2.51 3.66 9.41
CA HIS A 59 3.55 3.67 10.41
C HIS A 59 2.97 3.82 11.83
N PRO A 60 1.98 3.01 12.25
CA PRO A 60 1.32 3.21 13.53
C PRO A 60 2.26 3.06 14.72
N GLY A 61 2.11 3.93 15.72
CA GLY A 61 2.67 3.72 17.04
C GLY A 61 2.80 5.01 17.87
N TYR A 62 3.31 4.88 19.08
CA TYR A 62 3.56 6.03 19.96
C TYR A 62 4.76 6.85 19.49
N PRO A 63 4.82 8.17 19.75
CA PRO A 63 5.98 8.98 19.36
C PRO A 63 7.27 8.41 19.97
N SER A 64 8.30 8.22 19.14
CA SER A 64 9.62 7.78 19.60
C SER A 64 10.33 8.90 20.36
N VAL A 65 11.15 8.52 21.34
CA VAL A 65 11.96 9.46 22.16
C VAL A 65 13.43 9.29 21.77
N PRO A 66 14.06 10.30 21.14
CA PRO A 66 15.50 10.25 20.84
C PRO A 66 16.35 10.04 22.11
N PRO A 67 17.51 9.35 22.00
CA PRO A 67 18.11 8.82 20.78
C PRO A 67 17.61 7.41 20.40
N LEU A 68 16.64 6.85 21.14
CA LEU A 68 16.20 5.48 20.95
C LEU A 68 15.28 5.34 19.73
N GLY A 69 15.57 4.36 18.89
CA GLY A 69 14.82 4.05 17.67
C GLY A 69 15.57 4.38 16.39
N GLY A 70 14.86 4.29 15.25
CA GLY A 70 15.45 4.47 13.93
C GLY A 70 16.46 3.39 13.53
N CYS A 71 17.20 3.64 12.45
CA CYS A 71 18.14 2.70 11.85
C CYS A 71 19.60 3.18 12.00
N GLY A 72 20.00 3.58 13.21
CA GLY A 72 21.38 4.00 13.54
C GLY A 72 21.54 5.49 13.89
N GLU A 73 20.76 6.36 13.26
CA GLU A 73 20.82 7.82 13.48
C GLU A 73 19.76 8.35 14.47
N GLY A 74 19.03 7.45 15.12
CA GLY A 74 17.84 7.78 15.90
C GLY A 74 16.57 7.90 15.04
N PRO A 75 15.40 8.12 15.67
CA PRO A 75 14.12 8.24 14.97
C PRO A 75 14.04 9.53 14.12
N ASP A 76 13.37 9.45 12.98
CA ASP A 76 13.10 10.61 12.14
C ASP A 76 11.99 11.52 12.72
N ALA A 77 11.78 12.68 12.09
CA ALA A 77 10.80 13.65 12.56
C ALA A 77 9.37 13.09 12.58
N PHE A 78 9.03 12.21 11.63
CA PHE A 78 7.72 11.55 11.60
C PHE A 78 7.56 10.59 12.79
N SER A 79 8.56 9.78 13.06
CA SER A 79 8.57 8.79 14.16
C SER A 79 8.41 9.45 15.53
N CYS A 80 8.93 10.67 15.70
CA CYS A 80 8.77 11.47 16.92
C CYS A 80 7.46 12.28 16.98
N SER A 81 6.62 12.23 15.95
CA SER A 81 5.44 13.09 15.85
C SER A 81 4.17 12.45 16.41
N LEU A 82 3.18 13.28 16.70
CA LEU A 82 1.82 12.82 17.02
C LEU A 82 1.09 12.23 15.81
N ASP A 83 1.59 12.46 14.59
CA ASP A 83 1.03 11.88 13.37
C ASP A 83 1.17 10.35 13.38
N ARG A 84 2.28 9.82 13.92
CA ARG A 84 2.47 8.38 14.16
C ARG A 84 1.39 7.79 15.08
N LEU A 85 1.06 8.52 16.14
CA LEU A 85 0.01 8.15 17.10
C LEU A 85 -1.38 8.27 16.49
N HIS A 86 -1.59 9.27 15.63
CA HIS A 86 -2.84 9.45 14.90
C HIS A 86 -3.13 8.25 14.01
N GLU A 87 -2.15 7.76 13.24
CA GLU A 87 -2.33 6.56 12.43
C GLU A 87 -2.70 5.33 13.27
N LEU A 88 -2.03 5.12 14.40
CA LEU A 88 -2.39 4.05 15.34
C LEU A 88 -3.85 4.17 15.77
N ARG A 89 -4.28 5.36 16.18
CA ARG A 89 -5.67 5.60 16.64
C ARG A 89 -6.69 5.34 15.55
N VAL A 90 -6.41 5.74 14.30
CA VAL A 90 -7.30 5.49 13.17
C VAL A 90 -7.41 3.99 12.87
N LEU A 91 -6.27 3.29 12.82
CA LEU A 91 -6.22 1.86 12.50
C LEU A 91 -6.88 0.99 13.57
N THR A 92 -6.83 1.39 14.83
CA THR A 92 -7.48 0.67 15.94
C THR A 92 -8.91 1.14 16.22
N ALA A 93 -9.41 2.15 15.51
CA ALA A 93 -10.74 2.68 15.77
C ALA A 93 -11.84 1.68 15.33
N PRO A 94 -12.84 1.38 16.18
CA PRO A 94 -13.98 0.54 15.80
C PRO A 94 -14.71 1.06 14.55
N ALA A 95 -14.70 2.38 14.35
CA ALA A 95 -15.29 3.04 13.19
C ALA A 95 -14.66 2.58 11.85
N LEU A 96 -13.33 2.34 11.82
CA LEU A 96 -12.67 1.83 10.62
C LEU A 96 -13.15 0.43 10.29
N ARG A 97 -13.17 -0.48 11.29
CA ARG A 97 -13.66 -1.85 11.10
C ARG A 97 -15.13 -1.87 10.63
N ALA A 98 -15.97 -1.02 11.21
CA ALA A 98 -17.37 -0.92 10.80
C ALA A 98 -17.52 -0.37 9.38
N GLN A 99 -16.68 0.59 8.97
CA GLN A 99 -16.68 1.12 7.62
C GLN A 99 -16.20 0.07 6.60
N LEU A 100 -15.11 -0.64 6.88
CA LEU A 100 -14.61 -1.72 6.02
C LEU A 100 -15.69 -2.79 5.77
N ALA A 101 -16.37 -3.22 6.83
CA ALA A 101 -17.45 -4.19 6.73
C ALA A 101 -18.65 -3.67 5.91
N ARG A 102 -19.04 -2.41 6.09
CA ARG A 102 -20.12 -1.78 5.30
C ARG A 102 -19.79 -1.72 3.81
N ASP A 103 -18.53 -1.44 3.50
CA ASP A 103 -18.06 -1.23 2.13
C ASP A 103 -17.62 -2.55 1.46
N GLY A 104 -17.87 -3.70 2.11
CA GLY A 104 -17.53 -5.02 1.58
C GLY A 104 -16.02 -5.28 1.48
N VAL A 105 -15.21 -4.51 2.20
CA VAL A 105 -13.75 -4.64 2.19
C VAL A 105 -13.31 -5.75 3.13
N GLN A 106 -12.54 -6.69 2.59
CA GLN A 106 -11.92 -7.77 3.35
C GLN A 106 -10.49 -7.41 3.70
N LEU A 107 -10.14 -7.53 4.98
CA LEU A 107 -8.75 -7.47 5.41
C LEU A 107 -8.09 -8.80 5.07
N CYS A 108 -6.96 -8.74 4.38
CA CYS A 108 -6.20 -9.88 3.91
C CYS A 108 -4.71 -9.73 4.27
N THR A 109 -3.99 -10.83 4.13
CA THR A 109 -2.55 -10.94 4.26
C THR A 109 -1.91 -11.09 2.88
N LEU A 110 -0.57 -11.00 2.79
CA LEU A 110 0.15 -11.23 1.53
C LEU A 110 0.03 -12.68 1.04
N GLU A 111 -0.28 -13.62 1.93
CA GLU A 111 -0.53 -15.03 1.59
C GLU A 111 -1.79 -15.16 0.73
N ASP A 112 -2.83 -14.37 1.03
CA ASP A 112 -4.10 -14.37 0.29
C ASP A 112 -3.95 -13.89 -1.17
N LEU A 113 -2.81 -13.28 -1.53
CA LEU A 113 -2.48 -12.92 -2.91
C LEU A 113 -2.14 -14.14 -3.79
N ASP A 114 -2.02 -15.35 -3.23
CA ASP A 114 -1.69 -16.59 -3.97
C ASP A 114 -2.67 -16.95 -5.08
N GLY A 115 -3.89 -16.42 -5.04
CA GLY A 115 -4.88 -16.55 -6.11
C GLY A 115 -4.54 -15.73 -7.36
N LYS A 116 -3.66 -14.71 -7.26
CA LYS A 116 -3.19 -13.90 -8.39
C LYS A 116 -1.94 -14.53 -9.00
N ARG A 117 -2.08 -15.74 -9.55
CA ARG A 117 -1.00 -16.32 -10.37
C ARG A 117 -1.00 -15.61 -11.73
N PRO A 118 0.18 -15.26 -12.29
CA PRO A 118 0.26 -14.77 -13.67
C PRO A 118 -0.26 -15.87 -14.61
N GLY A 119 -1.52 -15.77 -15.05
CA GLY A 119 -2.14 -16.79 -15.90
C GLY A 119 -3.67 -16.76 -15.96
N GLU A 120 -4.36 -16.26 -14.93
CA GLU A 120 -5.82 -16.20 -14.92
C GLU A 120 -6.31 -14.76 -14.72
N GLY A 121 -6.50 -14.05 -15.83
CA GLY A 121 -7.17 -12.75 -15.84
C GLY A 121 -6.37 -11.64 -16.50
N ALA A 122 -6.72 -11.37 -17.76
CA ALA A 122 -6.22 -10.31 -18.63
C ALA A 122 -4.80 -10.50 -19.18
N ALA A 123 -4.77 -11.00 -20.41
CA ALA A 123 -3.78 -10.58 -21.39
C ALA A 123 -3.76 -9.04 -21.49
N SER A 124 -3.00 -8.39 -20.61
CA SER A 124 -2.60 -7.01 -20.80
C SER A 124 -1.62 -7.01 -21.96
N ARG A 125 -2.04 -6.41 -23.07
CA ARG A 125 -1.31 -6.28 -24.35
C ARG A 125 0.00 -5.47 -24.23
N ALA A 126 0.46 -5.13 -23.02
CA ALA A 126 1.66 -4.35 -22.77
C ALA A 126 2.93 -5.18 -22.49
N ALA A 127 2.83 -6.52 -22.38
CA ALA A 127 3.96 -7.38 -21.98
C ALA A 127 4.92 -7.77 -23.12
N ARG A 128 5.27 -6.85 -24.03
CA ARG A 128 6.23 -7.13 -25.13
C ARG A 128 7.28 -6.05 -25.37
N GLU A 129 7.66 -5.32 -24.35
CA GLU A 129 8.90 -4.54 -24.41
C GLU A 129 9.98 -5.34 -23.65
N PRO A 130 11.04 -5.83 -24.32
CA PRO A 130 12.14 -6.48 -23.65
C PRO A 130 12.83 -5.48 -22.73
N PHE A 131 13.02 -5.88 -21.47
CA PHE A 131 13.82 -5.16 -20.49
C PHE A 131 15.23 -4.97 -21.03
N VAL A 132 15.62 -3.72 -21.27
CA VAL A 132 17.01 -3.35 -21.56
C VAL A 132 17.62 -2.84 -20.26
N GLU A 133 18.59 -3.58 -19.72
CA GLU A 133 19.37 -3.11 -18.58
C GLU A 133 20.13 -1.82 -18.95
N PRO A 134 20.07 -0.76 -18.13
CA PRO A 134 20.97 0.37 -18.31
C PRO A 134 22.40 -0.07 -18.03
N SER A 135 23.31 0.24 -18.97
CA SER A 135 24.74 -0.01 -18.80
C SER A 135 25.30 0.77 -17.61
N PRO A 136 26.26 0.19 -16.86
CA PRO A 136 26.87 0.88 -15.73
C PRO A 136 27.71 2.10 -16.17
N PRO A 137 27.92 3.08 -15.27
CA PRO A 137 28.66 4.31 -15.55
C PRO A 137 30.14 4.10 -15.85
#